data_AF-A0A5Q4ZYX2-F1
#
_entry.id   AF-A0A5Q4ZYX2-F1
#
_cell.length_a   1.000
_cell.length_b   1.000
_cell.length_c   1.000
_cell.angle_alpha   90.00
_cell.angle_beta   90.00
_cell.angle_gamma   90.00
#
_symmetry.space_group_name_H-M   'P 1'
#
loop_
_entity.id
_entity.type
_entity.pdbx_description
1 polymer ?
#
loop_
_entity_poly.entity_id
_entity_poly.type
_entity_poly.pdbx_seq_one_letter_code
_entity_poly.pdbx_strand_id
1 'polypeptide(L)'
;MTIVISEDVKAPASTKSLLGMLVDSNEKWPSGATCATQEHDGEILFWNAPIEQIKQAREKAGSEHELIPMVGFEKQVSVLYVSEDGQDVVAVDWMSSVVTLEQFTNQSV
;
A
#
# COMPACT_ATOMS: atom_id res chain seq x y z
N MET A 1 16.52 31.30 0.12
CA MET A 1 16.63 29.84 -0.02
C MET A 1 15.24 29.34 -0.33
N THR A 2 14.96 29.09 -1.60
CA THR A 2 13.65 28.56 -2.03
C THR A 2 13.72 27.06 -1.85
N ILE A 3 12.99 26.53 -0.86
CA ILE A 3 12.78 25.09 -0.74
C ILE A 3 11.85 24.74 -1.90
N VAL A 4 12.40 24.12 -2.93
CA VAL A 4 11.60 23.44 -3.95
C VAL A 4 11.15 22.16 -3.27
N ILE A 5 9.91 22.14 -2.80
CA ILE A 5 9.27 20.90 -2.38
C ILE A 5 9.12 20.12 -3.69
N SER A 6 9.92 19.07 -3.86
CA SER A 6 9.97 18.31 -5.10
C SER A 6 8.58 17.78 -5.45
N GLU A 7 8.25 17.88 -6.74
CA GLU A 7 7.07 17.29 -7.39
C GLU A 7 6.78 15.88 -6.84
N ASP A 8 5.50 15.54 -6.68
CA ASP A 8 4.98 14.24 -6.22
C ASP A 8 5.94 13.11 -6.58
N VAL A 9 6.67 12.61 -5.57
CA VAL A 9 7.67 11.55 -5.77
C VAL A 9 6.90 10.27 -6.07
N LYS A 10 6.67 10.01 -7.36
CA LYS A 10 6.05 8.77 -7.84
C LYS A 10 7.11 7.70 -7.96
N ALA A 11 6.97 6.64 -7.19
CA ALA A 11 7.82 5.46 -7.33
C ALA A 11 7.55 4.78 -8.69
N PRO A 12 8.58 4.18 -9.33
CA PRO A 12 8.39 3.42 -10.56
C PRO A 12 7.47 2.21 -10.35
N ALA A 13 6.74 1.83 -11.40
CA ALA A 13 5.89 0.66 -11.36
C ALA A 13 6.71 -0.63 -11.57
N SER A 14 6.50 -1.59 -10.68
CA SER A 14 6.92 -2.97 -10.84
C SER A 14 5.97 -3.73 -11.77
N THR A 15 6.40 -4.91 -12.20
CA THR A 15 5.55 -5.87 -12.91
C THR A 15 4.71 -6.75 -11.98
N LYS A 16 4.96 -6.71 -10.66
CA LYS A 16 4.27 -7.52 -9.65
C LYS A 16 2.98 -6.85 -9.17
N SER A 17 1.99 -7.66 -8.80
CA SER A 17 0.83 -7.19 -8.03
C SER A 17 1.21 -6.90 -6.58
N LEU A 18 0.38 -6.14 -5.86
CA LEU A 18 0.63 -5.82 -4.45
C LEU A 18 0.69 -7.09 -3.59
N LEU A 19 -0.17 -8.07 -3.89
CA LEU A 19 -0.14 -9.37 -3.23
C LEU A 19 1.19 -10.10 -3.50
N GLY A 20 1.67 -10.09 -4.76
CA GLY A 20 2.95 -10.68 -5.11
C GLY A 20 4.12 -10.02 -4.40
N MET A 21 4.13 -8.68 -4.33
CA MET A 21 5.14 -7.93 -3.57
C MET A 21 5.15 -8.30 -2.09
N LEU A 22 3.98 -8.36 -1.46
CA LEU A 22 3.85 -8.70 -0.05
C LEU A 22 4.36 -10.12 0.22
N VAL A 23 4.00 -11.10 -0.60
CA VAL A 23 4.47 -12.48 -0.48
C VAL A 23 5.99 -12.56 -0.66
N ASP A 24 6.52 -11.90 -1.71
CA ASP A 24 7.95 -11.93 -2.01
C ASP A 24 8.82 -11.17 -0.98
N SER A 25 8.23 -10.19 -0.28
CA SER A 25 8.93 -9.42 0.77
C SER A 25 9.37 -10.30 1.95
N ASN A 26 8.73 -11.46 2.12
CA ASN A 26 8.93 -12.37 3.26
C ASN A 26 8.70 -11.70 4.64
N GLU A 27 8.01 -10.55 4.65
CA GLU A 27 7.61 -9.87 5.87
C GLU A 27 6.37 -10.54 6.49
N LYS A 28 6.29 -10.49 7.82
CA LYS A 28 5.11 -11.02 8.52
C LYS A 28 3.97 -10.02 8.41
N TRP A 29 2.76 -10.52 8.17
CA TRP A 29 1.57 -9.69 8.26
C TRP A 29 1.44 -9.05 9.65
N PRO A 30 1.35 -7.71 9.76
CA PRO A 30 1.27 -7.03 11.04
C PRO A 30 0.05 -7.46 11.88
N SER A 31 0.26 -7.65 13.19
CA SER A 31 -0.82 -8.03 14.09
C SER A 31 -1.91 -6.95 14.13
N GLY A 32 -3.17 -7.36 13.95
CA GLY A 32 -4.32 -6.45 13.95
C GLY A 32 -4.62 -5.76 12.62
N ALA A 33 -3.77 -5.92 11.59
CA ALA A 33 -4.10 -5.45 10.26
C ALA A 33 -5.10 -6.38 9.56
N THR A 34 -6.15 -5.82 8.96
CA THR A 34 -7.18 -6.54 8.20
C THR A 34 -6.85 -6.58 6.70
N CYS A 35 -6.22 -5.52 6.19
CA CYS A 35 -5.83 -5.38 4.79
C CYS A 35 -4.64 -4.44 4.62
N ALA A 36 -4.08 -4.44 3.41
CA ALA A 36 -3.01 -3.57 2.97
C ALA A 36 -3.38 -2.89 1.63
N THR A 37 -2.91 -1.67 1.46
CA THR A 37 -2.98 -0.89 0.21
C THR A 37 -1.64 -0.21 -0.03
N GLN A 38 -1.46 0.45 -1.17
CA GLN A 38 -0.21 1.16 -1.47
C GLN A 38 -0.47 2.60 -1.94
N GLU A 39 0.43 3.51 -1.61
CA GLU A 39 0.46 4.90 -2.08
C GLU A 39 1.42 5.08 -3.26
N HIS A 40 1.30 6.21 -3.96
CA HIS A 40 2.01 6.48 -5.21
C HIS A 40 3.53 6.60 -5.07
N ASP A 41 4.02 6.83 -3.86
CA ASP A 41 5.44 6.92 -3.50
C ASP A 41 6.06 5.55 -3.15
N GLY A 42 5.26 4.48 -3.20
CA GLY A 42 5.69 3.12 -2.87
C GLY A 42 5.29 2.67 -1.46
N GLU A 43 4.74 3.56 -0.62
CA GLU A 43 4.39 3.23 0.76
C GLU A 43 3.24 2.21 0.82
N ILE A 44 3.51 1.03 1.37
CA ILE A 44 2.48 0.01 1.63
C ILE A 44 1.94 0.22 3.05
N LEU A 45 0.65 0.55 3.12
CA LEU A 45 -0.07 0.86 4.35
C LEU A 45 -0.90 -0.33 4.80
N PHE A 46 -0.72 -0.74 6.05
CA PHE A 46 -1.52 -1.79 6.69
C PHE A 46 -2.58 -1.17 7.59
N TRP A 47 -3.83 -1.61 7.43
CA TRP A 47 -5.00 -0.99 8.06
C TRP A 47 -5.67 -1.91 9.07
N ASN A 48 -6.09 -1.36 10.21
CA ASN A 48 -7.06 -1.95 11.13
C ASN A 48 -8.42 -1.27 10.95
N ALA A 49 -9.07 -1.58 9.82
CA ALA A 49 -10.39 -1.06 9.47
C ALA A 49 -11.20 -2.12 8.71
N PRO A 50 -12.54 -1.99 8.63
CA PRO A 50 -13.34 -2.85 7.77
C PRO A 50 -12.87 -2.82 6.31
N ILE A 51 -12.68 -3.99 5.70
CA ILE A 51 -12.16 -4.11 4.33
C ILE A 51 -13.01 -3.31 3.33
N GLU A 52 -14.34 -3.34 3.47
CA GLU A 52 -15.25 -2.59 2.60
C GLU A 52 -15.09 -1.08 2.73
N GLN A 53 -14.74 -0.56 3.91
CA GLN A 53 -14.41 0.86 4.09
C GLN A 53 -13.13 1.21 3.32
N ILE A 54 -12.12 0.35 3.38
CA ILE A 54 -10.84 0.57 2.69
C ILE A 54 -11.01 0.50 1.16
N LYS A 55 -11.80 -0.45 0.65
CA LYS A 55 -12.14 -0.52 -0.78
C LYS A 55 -12.82 0.76 -1.26
N GLN A 56 -13.83 1.23 -0.54
CA GLN A 56 -14.52 2.49 -0.89
C GLN A 56 -13.59 3.70 -0.84
N ALA A 57 -12.66 3.75 0.12
CA ALA A 57 -11.65 4.80 0.19
C ALA A 57 -10.69 4.73 -1.01
N ARG A 58 -10.19 3.54 -1.36
CA ARG A 58 -9.29 3.33 -2.50
C ARG A 58 -9.94 3.69 -3.82
N GLU A 59 -11.20 3.32 -4.03
CA GLU A 59 -11.99 3.71 -5.20
C GLU A 59 -12.15 5.24 -5.34
N LYS A 60 -12.28 5.96 -4.21
CA LYS A 60 -12.43 7.43 -4.19
C LYS A 60 -11.11 8.17 -4.33
N ALA A 61 -10.04 7.62 -3.78
CA ALA A 61 -8.72 8.23 -3.73
C ALA A 61 -8.11 8.43 -5.13
N GLY A 62 -8.21 7.40 -5.98
CA GLY A 62 -7.60 7.43 -7.31
C GLY A 62 -6.09 7.68 -7.23
N SER A 63 -5.53 8.46 -8.17
CA SER A 63 -4.10 8.83 -8.20
C SER A 63 -3.75 10.11 -7.44
N GLU A 64 -4.75 10.90 -7.05
CA GLU A 64 -4.56 12.29 -6.61
C GLU A 64 -4.82 12.51 -5.11
N HIS A 65 -5.30 11.48 -4.40
CA HIS A 65 -5.58 11.59 -2.97
C HIS A 65 -5.03 10.37 -2.23
N GLU A 66 -4.36 10.63 -1.11
CA GLU A 66 -3.88 9.60 -0.19
C GLU A 66 -5.04 8.99 0.62
N LEU A 67 -4.84 7.78 1.16
CA LEU A 67 -5.89 7.12 1.96
C LEU A 67 -6.00 7.62 3.39
N ILE A 68 -4.91 8.11 4.00
CA ILE A 68 -4.91 8.56 5.39
C ILE A 68 -5.99 9.63 5.65
N PRO A 69 -6.13 10.69 4.83
CA PRO A 69 -7.20 11.67 5.00
C PRO A 69 -8.64 11.10 4.91
N MET A 70 -8.82 9.97 4.23
CA MET A 70 -10.14 9.35 4.04
C MET A 70 -10.48 8.30 5.12
N VAL A 71 -9.48 7.55 5.57
CA VAL A 71 -9.64 6.41 6.48
C VAL A 71 -9.41 6.81 7.95
N GLY A 72 -8.49 7.73 8.19
CA GLY A 72 -8.02 8.12 9.53
C GLY A 72 -6.67 7.48 9.87
N PHE A 73 -5.71 8.30 10.31
CA PHE A 73 -4.37 7.87 10.70
C PHE A 73 -4.38 6.84 11.85
N GLU A 74 -5.36 6.93 12.76
CA GLU A 74 -5.51 6.02 13.89
C GLU A 74 -5.84 4.57 13.47
N LYS A 75 -6.18 4.35 12.20
CA LYS A 75 -6.43 3.03 11.62
C LYS A 75 -5.21 2.45 10.93
N GLN A 76 -4.14 3.22 10.72
CA GLN A 76 -2.88 2.70 10.20
C GLN A 76 -2.16 1.92 11.30
N VAL A 77 -1.73 0.71 10.98
CA VAL A 77 -1.06 -0.22 11.92
C VAL A 77 0.42 -0.27 11.66
N SER A 78 0.82 -0.29 10.40
CA SER A 78 2.21 -0.44 9.97
C SER A 78 2.40 0.13 8.58
N VAL A 79 3.67 0.32 8.24
CA VAL A 79 4.15 0.67 6.91
C VAL A 79 5.21 -0.34 6.46
N LEU A 80 5.30 -0.57 5.15
CA LEU A 80 6.39 -1.28 4.49
C LEU A 80 6.74 -0.59 3.17
N TYR A 81 8.01 -0.61 2.79
CA TYR A 81 8.45 -0.33 1.43
C TYR A 81 9.07 -1.59 0.84
N VAL A 82 8.79 -1.85 -0.43
CA VAL A 82 9.41 -2.93 -1.19
C VAL A 82 10.23 -2.32 -2.30
N SER A 83 11.49 -2.73 -2.40
CA SER A 83 12.43 -2.21 -3.39
C SER A 83 12.79 -3.26 -4.45
N GLU A 84 12.89 -2.84 -5.70
CA GLU A 84 13.48 -3.60 -6.80
C GLU A 84 14.75 -2.87 -7.27
N ASP A 85 15.86 -3.60 -7.43
CA ASP A 85 17.16 -3.04 -7.80
C ASP A 85 17.62 -1.84 -6.93
N GLY A 86 17.23 -1.83 -5.66
CA GLY A 86 17.58 -0.78 -4.69
C GLY A 86 16.71 0.48 -4.76
N GLN A 87 15.60 0.45 -5.50
CA GLN A 87 14.64 1.54 -5.59
C GLN A 87 13.24 1.08 -5.16
N ASP A 88 12.56 1.87 -4.33
CA ASP A 88 11.17 1.60 -3.93
C ASP A 88 10.23 1.66 -5.13
N VAL A 89 9.30 0.71 -5.20
CA VAL A 89 8.40 0.52 -6.34
C VAL A 89 6.94 0.48 -5.92
N VAL A 90 6.04 0.79 -6.85
CA VAL A 90 4.60 0.51 -6.73
C VAL A 90 4.21 -0.73 -7.51
N ALA A 91 3.25 -1.49 -6.98
CA ALA A 91 2.65 -2.63 -7.66
C ALA A 91 1.91 -2.24 -8.93
N VAL A 92 1.80 -3.12 -9.92
CA VAL A 92 1.06 -2.85 -11.16
C VAL A 92 -0.43 -2.55 -10.93
N ASP A 93 -1.00 -3.05 -9.84
CA ASP A 93 -2.40 -2.88 -9.44
C ASP A 93 -2.59 -1.95 -8.23
N TRP A 94 -1.56 -1.17 -7.86
CA TRP A 94 -1.56 -0.33 -6.65
C TRP A 94 -2.80 0.57 -6.51
N MET A 95 -3.27 1.16 -7.62
CA MET A 95 -4.38 2.11 -7.65
C MET A 95 -5.74 1.52 -7.23
N SER A 96 -5.92 0.21 -7.34
CA SER A 96 -7.18 -0.47 -7.01
C SER A 96 -7.03 -1.60 -6.01
N SER A 97 -5.79 -2.03 -5.74
CA SER A 97 -5.51 -3.15 -4.86
C SER A 97 -5.89 -2.86 -3.41
N VAL A 98 -6.59 -3.83 -2.81
CA VAL A 98 -6.78 -3.97 -1.37
C VAL A 98 -6.52 -5.44 -1.05
N VAL A 99 -5.32 -5.72 -0.55
CA VAL A 99 -4.92 -7.10 -0.22
C VAL A 99 -5.40 -7.42 1.18
N THR A 100 -6.13 -8.52 1.36
CA THR A 100 -6.61 -8.96 2.68
C THR A 100 -5.62 -9.93 3.34
N LEU A 101 -5.66 -10.04 4.66
CA LEU A 101 -4.90 -11.05 5.40
C LEU A 101 -5.17 -12.47 4.87
N GLU A 102 -6.42 -12.77 4.52
CA GLU A 102 -6.82 -14.07 3.97
C GLU A 102 -6.13 -14.34 2.62
N GLN A 103 -6.11 -13.36 1.71
CA GLN A 103 -5.44 -13.49 0.41
C GLN A 103 -3.93 -13.71 0.57
N PHE A 104 -3.29 -12.96 1.48
CA PHE A 104 -1.86 -13.10 1.78
C PHE A 104 -1.54 -14.49 2.35
N THR A 105 -2.33 -14.96 3.32
CA THR A 105 -2.11 -16.24 3.98
C THR A 105 -2.29 -17.42 3.01
N ASN A 106 -3.27 -17.35 2.11
CA ASN A 106 -3.55 -18.42 1.15
C ASN A 106 -2.47 -18.59 0.06
N GLN A 107 -1.63 -17.57 -0.17
CA GLN A 107 -0.52 -17.61 -1.13
C GLN A 107 0.82 -17.96 -0.48
N SER A 108 0.92 -17.85 0.85
CA SER A 108 2.16 -18.06 1.60
C SER A 108 2.33 -19.51 2.09
N VAL A 109 1.53 -20.45 1.55
CA VAL A 109 1.51 -21.88 1.93
C VAL A 109 2.33 -22.74 0.98
#